data_AF-M4RY68-F1
#
_entry.id   AF-M4RY68-F1
#
_cell.length_a   1.000
_cell.length_b   1.000
_cell.length_c   1.000
_cell.angle_alpha   90.00
_cell.angle_beta   90.00
_cell.angle_gamma   90.00
#
_symmetry.space_group_name_H-M   'P 1'
#
loop_
_entity.id
_entity.type
_entity.pdbx_description
1 polymer ?
#
loop_
_entity_poly.entity_id
_entity_poly.type
_entity_poly.pdbx_seq_one_letter_code
_entity_poly.pdbx_strand_id
1 'polypeptide(L)' 'MANQLQFSRATKDQLKTLSKGNQQKVQLISTIVHRPKIVFLDEPFSGLDPVNQEKVISFLQLLRQQSTTIIPAPNKCL' A
#
# COMPACT_ATOMS: atom_id res chain seq x y z
N MET A 1 9.16 -3.77 5.64
CA MET A 1 7.93 -3.28 4.99
C MET A 1 7.59 -4.10 3.73
N ALA A 2 8.51 -4.25 2.76
CA ALA A 2 8.24 -5.00 1.52
C ALA A 2 7.75 -6.46 1.69
N ASN A 3 8.28 -7.20 2.68
CA ASN A 3 7.83 -8.59 2.93
C ASN A 3 6.37 -8.69 3.40
N GLN A 4 5.78 -7.63 3.98
CA GLN A 4 4.41 -7.64 4.50
C GLN A 4 3.36 -7.62 3.37
N LEU A 5 3.71 -7.10 2.20
CA LEU A 5 2.82 -7.06 1.02
C LEU A 5 3.06 -8.19 0.02
N GLN A 6 3.88 -9.19 0.38
CA GLN A 6 4.34 -10.27 -0.49
C GLN A 6 4.86 -9.74 -1.84
N PHE A 7 5.73 -8.74 -1.78
CA PHE A 7 6.33 -8.19 -2.98
C PHE A 7 7.43 -9.15 -3.49
N SER A 8 7.11 -9.95 -4.52
CA SER A 8 8.10 -10.72 -5.26
C SER A 8 9.01 -9.73 -6.02
N ARG A 9 10.33 -9.91 -5.90
CA ARG A 9 11.40 -9.06 -6.47
C ARG A 9 11.13 -8.70 -7.94
N ALA A 10 10.43 -7.60 -8.19
CA ALA A 10 10.47 -6.88 -9.47
C ALA A 10 11.54 -5.79 -9.35
N THR A 11 12.81 -6.19 -9.40
CA THR A 11 13.94 -5.27 -9.17
C THR A 11 14.46 -4.62 -10.44
N LYS A 12 13.90 -4.94 -11.62
CA LYS A 12 14.34 -4.41 -12.92
C LYS A 12 13.22 -4.05 -13.91
N ASP A 13 11.97 -4.35 -13.59
CA ASP A 13 10.84 -4.08 -14.47
C ASP A 13 10.39 -2.63 -14.35
N GLN A 14 10.05 -1.99 -15.48
CA GLN A 14 9.48 -0.65 -15.45
C GLN A 14 8.13 -0.67 -14.72
N LEU A 15 7.80 0.36 -13.95
CA LEU A 15 6.51 0.45 -13.23
C LEU A 15 5.29 0.13 -14.12
N LYS A 16 5.35 0.54 -15.39
CA LYS A 16 4.29 0.32 -16.39
C LYS A 16 4.09 -1.16 -16.79
N THR A 17 5.08 -2.03 -16.60
CA THR A 17 5.01 -3.45 -16.95
C THR A 17 4.51 -4.33 -15.80
N LEU A 18 4.36 -3.77 -14.60
CA LEU A 18 3.79 -4.47 -13.45
C LEU A 18 2.27 -4.57 -13.55
N SER A 19 1.67 -5.61 -12.95
CA SER A 19 0.22 -5.67 -12.77
C SER A 19 -0.27 -4.45 -11.97
N LYS A 20 -1.51 -3.99 -12.21
CA LYS A 20 -2.09 -2.85 -11.47
C LYS A 20 -1.94 -3.02 -9.95
N GLY A 21 -2.16 -4.23 -9.44
CA GLY A 21 -1.99 -4.48 -8.01
C GLY A 21 -0.54 -4.40 -7.51
N ASN A 22 0.45 -4.78 -8.32
CA ASN A 22 1.85 -4.59 -7.96
C ASN A 22 2.27 -3.11 -8.06
N GLN A 23 1.75 -2.36 -9.03
CA GLN A 23 1.96 -0.91 -9.12
C GLN A 23 1.43 -0.21 -7.86
N GLN A 24 0.20 -0.55 -7.42
CA GLN A 24 -0.41 -0.01 -6.21
C GLN A 24 0.43 -0.31 -4.96
N LYS A 25 0.96 -1.54 -4.83
CA LYS A 25 1.84 -1.92 -3.71
C LYS A 25 3.16 -1.13 -3.70
N VAL A 26 3.79 -0.92 -4.86
CA VAL A 26 5.03 -0.13 -4.96
C VAL A 26 4.76 1.31 -4.54
N GLN A 27 3.68 1.91 -5.04
CA GLN A 27 3.27 3.26 -4.66
C GLN A 27 3.07 3.35 -3.15
N LEU A 28 2.31 2.42 -2.57
CA LEU A 28 2.06 2.40 -1.13
C LEU A 28 3.36 2.29 -0.30
N ILE A 29 4.27 1.38 -0.67
CA ILE A 29 5.57 1.24 0.00
C ILE A 29 6.37 2.54 -0.13
N SER A 30 6.39 3.14 -1.31
CA SER A 30 7.16 4.38 -1.56
C SER A 30 6.67 5.55 -0.71
N THR A 31 5.37 5.67 -0.47
CA THR A 31 4.77 6.71 0.38
C THR A 31 5.11 6.53 1.87
N ILE A 32 5.41 5.30 2.30
CA ILE A 32 5.52 4.96 3.72
C ILE A 32 6.98 4.69 4.14
N VAL A 33 7.88 4.39 3.20
CA VAL A 33 9.28 3.99 3.50
C VAL A 33 10.03 5.02 4.34
N HIS A 34 9.72 6.30 4.18
CA HIS A 34 10.32 7.41 4.93
C HIS A 34 9.60 7.74 6.25
N ARG A 35 8.72 6.85 6.74
CA ARG A 35 8.00 6.95 8.03
C ARG A 35 7.30 8.30 8.24
N PRO A 36 6.39 8.70 7.33
CA PRO A 36 5.65 9.95 7.50
C PRO A 36 4.77 9.92 8.74
N LYS A 37 4.53 11.08 9.35
CA LYS A 37 3.56 11.21 10.45
C LYS A 37 2.11 11.14 9.97
N ILE A 38 1.86 11.56 8.74
CA ILE A 38 0.53 11.60 8.11
C ILE A 38 0.65 11.04 6.69
N VAL A 39 -0.28 10.17 6.30
CA VAL A 39 -0.40 9.61 4.96
C VAL A 39 -1.80 9.87 4.43
N PHE A 40 -1.89 10.51 3.27
CA PHE A 40 -3.12 10.60 2.48
C PHE A 40 -3.14 9.46 1.47
N LEU A 41 -4.25 8.74 1.41
CA LEU A 41 -4.44 7.65 0.48
C LEU A 41 -5.67 7.90 -0.36
N ASP A 42 -5.45 8.15 -1.65
CA ASP A 42 -6.53 8.20 -2.62
C ASP A 42 -6.70 6.82 -3.26
N GLU A 43 -7.91 6.28 -3.18
CA GLU A 43 -8.30 4.93 -3.64
C GLU A 43 -7.23 3.81 -3.43
N PRO A 44 -6.70 3.59 -2.21
CA PRO A 44 -5.56 2.69 -1.98
C PRO A 44 -5.84 1.22 -2.30
N PHE A 45 -7.11 0.87 -2.52
CA PHE A 45 -7.58 -0.50 -2.76
C PHE A 45 -7.96 -0.77 -4.22
N SER A 46 -7.89 0.25 -5.08
CA SER A 46 -8.30 0.15 -6.48
C SER A 46 -7.42 -0.85 -7.24
N GLY A 47 -8.03 -1.68 -8.08
CA GLY A 47 -7.33 -2.68 -8.89
C GLY A 47 -6.69 -3.84 -8.11
N LEU A 48 -6.98 -3.99 -6.82
CA LEU A 48 -6.59 -5.15 -6.00
C LEU A 48 -7.73 -6.17 -5.92
N ASP A 49 -7.41 -7.45 -6.03
CA ASP A 49 -8.31 -8.55 -5.64
C ASP A 49 -8.53 -8.58 -4.11
N PRO A 50 -9.57 -9.27 -3.61
CA PRO A 50 -9.91 -9.30 -2.18
C PRO A 50 -8.75 -9.70 -1.27
N VAL A 51 -7.96 -10.71 -1.66
CA VAL A 51 -6.83 -11.22 -0.86
C VAL A 51 -5.73 -10.16 -0.73
N ASN A 52 -5.47 -9.39 -1.79
CA ASN A 52 -4.50 -8.30 -1.74
C ASN A 52 -5.03 -7.05 -1.02
N GLN A 53 -6.34 -6.80 -1.04
CA GLN A 53 -6.95 -5.72 -0.25
C GLN A 53 -6.77 -5.96 1.25
N GLU A 54 -7.05 -7.18 1.73
CA GLU A 54 -6.85 -7.53 3.15
C GLU A 54 -5.42 -7.31 3.61
N LYS A 55 -4.43 -7.70 2.80
CA LYS A 55 -3.00 -7.48 3.10
C LYS A 55 -2.67 -6.00 3.23
N VAL A 56 -3.21 -5.16 2.35
CA VAL A 56 -3.03 -3.71 2.42
C VAL A 56 -3.67 -3.13 3.67
N ILE A 57 -4.88 -3.57 4.03
CA ILE A 57 -5.57 -3.15 5.26
C ILE A 57 -4.72 -3.50 6.49
N SER A 58 -4.27 -4.75 6.61
CA SER A 58 -3.42 -5.18 7.74
C SER A 58 -2.12 -4.39 7.83
N PHE A 59 -1.50 -4.08 6.68
CA PHE A 59 -0.31 -3.24 6.64
C PHE A 59 -0.58 -1.80 7.10
N LEU A 60 -1.69 -1.20 6.68
CA LEU A 60 -2.09 0.14 7.11
C LEU A 60 -2.41 0.19 8.61
N GLN A 61 -3.07 -0.84 9.15
CA GLN A 61 -3.32 -0.97 10.58
C GLN A 61 -2.01 -1.03 11.39
N LEU A 62 -0.99 -1.77 10.91
CA LEU A 62 0.32 -1.80 11.54
C LEU A 62 0.97 -0.41 11.58
N LEU A 63 0.83 0.39 10.52
CA LEU A 63 1.38 1.75 10.48
C LEU A 63 0.66 2.70 11.44
N ARG A 64 -0.66 2.55 11.59
CA ARG A 64 -1.42 3.29 12.60
C ARG A 64 -0.91 3.00 14.01
N GLN A 65 -0.57 1.74 14.31
CA GLN A 65 0.04 1.37 15.59
C GLN A 65 1.42 2.01 15.78
N GLN A 66 2.13 2.34 14.70
CA GLN A 66 3.42 3.03 14.70
C GLN A 66 3.28 4.56 14.69
N SER A 67 2.15 5.10 15.17
CA SER A 67 1.87 6.53 15.26
C SER A 67 1.82 7.27 13.91
N THR A 68 1.53 6.56 12.82
CA THR A 68 1.22 7.17 11.52
C THR A 68 -0.28 7.43 11.42
N THR A 69 -0.69 8.68 11.23
CA THR A 69 -2.08 9.03 10.93
C THR A 69 -2.36 8.71 9.45
N ILE A 70 -3.44 7.98 9.18
CA ILE A 70 -3.81 7.59 7.81
C ILE A 70 -5.18 8.18 7.51
N ILE A 71 -5.27 8.90 6.39
CA ILE A 71 -6.50 9.55 5.92
C ILE A 71 -6.85 8.92 4.55
N PRO A 72 -7.77 7.93 4.52
CA PRO A 72 -8.26 7.36 3.27
C PRO A 72 -9.36 8.22 2.64
N ALA A 73 -9.42 8.22 1.31
CA ALA A 73 -10.56 8.74 0.54
C ALA A 73 -11.87 7.98 0.89
N PRO A 74 -13.05 8.62 0.72
CA PRO A 74 -14.32 8.17 1.31
C PRO A 74 -14.87 6.81 0.85
N ASN A 75 -14.22 6.16 -0.11
CA ASN A 75 -14.76 4.98 -0.78
C ASN A 75 -14.44 3.63 -0.07
N LYS A 76 -13.72 3.64 1.08
CA LYS A 76 -13.54 2.47 1.97
C LYS A 76 -12.97 2.90 3.34
N CYS A 77 -13.64 2.53 4.43
CA CYS A 77 -13.13 2.73 5.79
C CYS A 77 -12.02 1.73 6.13
N LEU A 78 -11.00 2.22 6.87
CA LEU A 78 -9.82 1.49 7.34
C LEU A 78 -9.95 1.01 8.79
#